data_AF-A0A257P2N3-F1
#
_entry.id   AF-A0A257P2N3-F1
#
_cell.length_a   1.000
_cell.length_b   1.000
_cell.length_c   1.000
_cell.angle_alpha   90.00
_cell.angle_beta   90.00
_cell.angle_gamma   90.00
#
_symmetry.space_group_name_H-M   'P 1'
#
loop_
_entity.id
_entity.type
_entity.pdbx_description
1 polymer ?
#
loop_
_entity_poly.entity_id
_entity_poly.type
_entity_poly.pdbx_seq_one_letter_code
_entity_poly.pdbx_strand_id
1 'polypeptide(L)' 'EIDLAATHAGLVDIEQSIRQATAQHNAFLKELGLPLLPSAD' A
#
# COMPACT_ATOMS: atom_id res chain seq x y z
N GLU A 1 -9.90 27.86 3.88
CA GLU A 1 -10.78 26.67 3.87
C GLU A 1 -9.93 25.47 3.51
N ILE A 2 -10.14 24.31 4.14
CA ILE A 2 -9.37 23.09 3.83
C ILE A 2 -10.15 22.30 2.79
N ASP A 3 -9.52 21.98 1.67
CA ASP A 3 -10.12 21.11 0.66
C ASP A 3 -10.05 19.66 1.13
N LEU A 4 -11.16 19.20 1.70
CA LEU A 4 -11.35 17.83 2.17
C LEU A 4 -11.32 16.81 1.02
N ALA A 5 -11.75 17.21 -0.19
CA ALA A 5 -11.77 16.31 -1.34
C ALA A 5 -10.34 16.08 -1.86
N ALA A 6 -9.55 17.13 -1.97
CA ALA A 6 -8.12 17.03 -2.32
C ALA A 6 -7.34 16.23 -1.27
N THR A 7 -7.63 16.45 0.02
CA THR A 7 -7.02 15.67 1.12
C THR A 7 -7.39 14.20 1.03
N HIS A 8 -8.67 13.87 0.81
CA HIS A 8 -9.12 12.50 0.67
C HIS A 8 -8.50 11.80 -0.53
N ALA A 9 -8.45 12.46 -1.69
CA ALA A 9 -7.79 11.93 -2.88
C ALA A 9 -6.32 11.59 -2.61
N GLY A 10 -5.59 12.49 -1.93
CA GLY A 10 -4.20 12.23 -1.53
C GLY A 10 -4.05 11.03 -0.59
N LEU A 11 -4.97 10.84 0.36
CA LEU A 11 -4.96 9.67 1.25
C LEU A 11 -5.19 8.36 0.48
N VAL A 12 -6.15 8.37 -0.45
CA VAL A 12 -6.45 7.20 -1.29
C VAL A 12 -5.26 6.84 -2.18
N ASP A 13 -4.57 7.83 -2.76
CA ASP A 13 -3.38 7.61 -3.60
C ASP A 13 -2.21 7.02 -2.79
N ILE A 14 -2.00 7.52 -1.56
CA ILE A 14 -0.99 6.98 -0.64
C ILE A 14 -1.33 5.53 -0.28
N GLU A 15 -2.58 5.24 0.03
CA GLU A 15 -3.02 3.89 0.37
C GLU A 15 -2.80 2.91 -0.79
N GLN A 16 -3.16 3.31 -2.02
CA GLN A 16 -2.90 2.51 -3.21
C GLN A 16 -1.40 2.25 -3.41
N SER A 17 -0.57 3.27 -3.21
CA SER A 17 0.89 3.15 -3.32
C SER A 17 1.46 2.16 -2.30
N ILE A 18 0.97 2.20 -1.05
CA ILE A 18 1.37 1.26 0.00
C ILE A 18 0.94 -0.17 -0.36
N ARG A 19 -0.30 -0.36 -0.82
CA ARG A 19 -0.80 -1.68 -1.24
C ARG A 19 0.04 -2.27 -2.37
N GLN A 20 0.37 -1.47 -3.39
CA GLN A 20 1.21 -1.91 -4.51
C GLN A 20 2.63 -2.27 -4.07
N ALA A 21 3.27 -1.41 -3.26
CA ALA A 21 4.61 -1.68 -2.73
C ALA A 21 4.65 -2.95 -1.86
N THR A 22 3.63 -3.14 -1.02
CA THR A 22 3.50 -4.32 -0.15
C THR A 22 3.30 -5.58 -0.99
N ALA A 23 2.46 -5.53 -2.02
CA ALA A 23 2.23 -6.65 -2.93
C ALA A 23 3.51 -7.04 -3.68
N GLN A 24 4.25 -6.07 -4.19
CA GLN A 24 5.52 -6.31 -4.87
C GLN A 24 6.55 -6.91 -3.91
N HIS A 25 6.66 -6.38 -2.69
CA HIS A 25 7.57 -6.92 -1.68
C HIS A 25 7.20 -8.35 -1.28
N ASN A 26 5.91 -8.63 -1.09
CA ASN A 26 5.42 -9.97 -0.78
C ASN A 26 5.65 -10.97 -1.92
N ALA A 27 5.64 -10.53 -3.18
CA ALA A 27 6.05 -11.38 -4.30
C ALA A 27 7.50 -11.85 -4.15
N PHE A 28 8.43 -10.94 -3.83
CA PHE A 28 9.82 -11.30 -3.55
C PHE A 28 9.98 -12.19 -2.31
N LEU A 29 9.28 -11.88 -1.22
CA LEU A 29 9.33 -12.71 0.00
C LEU A 29 8.84 -14.14 -0.28
N LYS A 30 7.78 -14.29 -1.09
CA LYS A 30 7.27 -15.59 -1.52
C LYS A 30 8.30 -16.38 -2.31
N GLU A 31 8.99 -15.74 -3.24
CA GLU A 31 10.08 -16.39 -4.02
C GLU A 31 11.25 -16.80 -3.13
N LEU A 32 11.54 -16.03 -2.08
CA LEU A 32 12.59 -16.32 -1.10
C LEU A 32 12.16 -17.32 -0.02
N GLY A 33 10.90 -17.77 -0.01
CA GLY A 33 10.36 -18.65 1.03
C GLY A 33 10.23 -17.99 2.41
N LEU A 34 10.16 -16.66 2.44
CA LEU A 34 10.07 -15.85 3.64
C LEU A 34 8.60 -15.56 4.01
N PRO A 35 8.31 -15.30 5.31
CA PRO A 35 6.97 -14.94 5.74
C PRO A 35 6.54 -13.60 5.12
N LEU A 36 5.28 -13.53 4.67
CA LEU A 36 4.72 -12.34 4.03
C LEU A 36 4.46 -11.24 5.06
N LEU A 37 4.56 -9.99 4.62
CA LEU A 37 4.14 -8.82 5.39
C LEU A 37 2.61 -8.74 5.46
N PRO A 38 2.05 -8.21 6.57
CA PRO A 38 0.63 -7.98 6.68
C PRO A 38 0.18 -6.94 5.64
N SER A 39 -0.76 -7.36 4.79
CA SER A 39 -1.52 -6.49 3.91
C SER A 39 -2.56 -5.75 4.76
N ALA A 40 -2.56 -4.41 4.72
CA ALA A 40 -3.66 -3.63 5.26
C ALA A 40 -4.85 -3.76 4.28
N ASP A 41 -5.71 -4.74 4.52
CA ASP A 41 -7.03 -4.82 3.90
C ASP A 41 -7.99 -3.78 4.53
#